data_AF-A0A6S6UIS1-F1
#
_entry.id   AF-A0A6S6UIS1-F1
#
_cell.length_a   1.000
_cell.length_b   1.000
_cell.length_c   1.000
_cell.angle_alpha   90.00
_cell.angle_beta   90.00
_cell.angle_gamma   90.00
#
_symmetry.space_group_name_H-M   'P 1'
#
loop_
_entity.id
_entity.type
_entity.pdbx_description
1 polymer ?
#
loop_
_entity_poly.entity_id
_entity_poly.type
_entity_poly.pdbx_seq_one_letter_code
_entity_poly.pdbx_strand_id
1 'polypeptide(L)'
;MSLDSWANYADIIAIPIAVVGVFLIVQQLSLSRHESESEHRRRQNEMTLNAYNTVRGDLRATIRRVRPKLELSDMFSPFTEDGLKRIMEDSELRDDVARMLGFLNKFAVGVKYDVFNIELLNDLSGTLFVQTFNQFKPYIDWVRKDSEIFYADYERLVDKLKILQQGKEL
;
A
#
# COMPACT_ATOMS: atom_id res chain seq x y z
N MET A 1 -27.28 21.20 -62.66
CA MET A 1 -27.14 21.13 -61.19
C MET A 1 -26.29 22.30 -60.76
N SER A 2 -26.81 23.21 -59.93
CA SER A 2 -26.04 24.33 -59.39
C SER A 2 -25.02 23.81 -58.37
N LEU A 3 -23.90 24.52 -58.21
CA LEU A 3 -22.89 24.22 -57.19
C LEU A 3 -23.52 24.12 -55.78
N ASP A 4 -24.56 24.90 -55.51
CA ASP A 4 -25.30 24.89 -54.24
C ASP A 4 -25.98 23.54 -53.95
N SER A 5 -26.45 22.83 -54.99
CA SER A 5 -27.04 21.50 -54.80
C SER A 5 -26.01 20.46 -54.35
N TRP A 6 -24.78 20.52 -54.88
CA TRP A 6 -23.69 19.63 -54.49
C TRP A 6 -23.19 19.90 -53.07
N ALA A 7 -23.12 21.17 -52.67
CA ALA A 7 -22.77 21.55 -51.30
C ALA A 7 -23.77 21.00 -50.27
N ASN A 8 -25.07 21.12 -50.55
CA ASN A 8 -26.12 20.60 -49.67
C ASN A 8 -26.06 19.06 -49.53
N TYR A 9 -25.76 18.33 -50.61
CA TYR A 9 -25.58 16.88 -50.53
C TYR A 9 -24.34 16.47 -49.73
N ALA A 10 -23.24 17.24 -49.84
CA ALA A 10 -22.03 16.99 -49.07
C ALA A 10 -22.27 17.17 -47.57
N ASP A 11 -22.99 18.21 -47.15
CA ASP A 11 -23.29 18.48 -45.74
C ASP A 11 -24.20 17.39 -45.13
N ILE A 12 -25.20 16.91 -45.89
CA ILE A 12 -26.09 15.84 -45.45
C ILE A 12 -25.32 14.53 -45.20
N ILE A 13 -24.27 14.25 -45.97
CA ILE A 13 -23.42 13.05 -45.80
C ILE A 13 -22.36 13.26 -44.71
N ALA A 14 -21.83 14.47 -44.58
CA ALA A 14 -20.81 14.79 -43.59
C ALA A 14 -21.32 14.64 -42.15
N ILE A 15 -22.58 14.98 -41.88
CA ILE A 15 -23.17 14.91 -40.53
C ILE A 15 -23.17 13.46 -39.98
N PRO A 16 -23.71 12.43 -40.67
CA PRO A 16 -23.63 11.04 -40.22
C PRO A 16 -22.20 10.56 -40.00
N ILE A 17 -21.27 10.92 -40.90
CA ILE A 17 -19.84 10.56 -40.78
C ILE A 17 -19.24 11.18 -39.52
N ALA A 18 -19.52 12.46 -39.25
CA ALA A 18 -19.07 13.14 -38.05
C ALA A 18 -19.64 12.50 -36.79
N VAL A 19 -20.92 12.12 -36.78
CA VAL A 19 -21.57 11.43 -35.66
C VAL A 19 -20.91 10.06 -35.39
N VAL A 20 -20.65 9.27 -36.43
CA VAL A 20 -19.93 7.99 -36.30
C VAL A 20 -18.50 8.22 -35.80
N GLY A 21 -17.81 9.24 -36.31
CA GLY A 21 -16.47 9.62 -35.85
C GLY A 21 -16.43 9.96 -34.36
N VAL A 22 -17.37 10.78 -33.88
CA VAL A 22 -17.51 11.12 -32.45
C VAL A 22 -17.81 9.88 -31.62
N PHE A 23 -18.71 9.01 -32.09
CA PHE A 23 -19.03 7.75 -31.39
C PHE A 23 -17.79 6.85 -31.22
N LEU A 24 -16.98 6.69 -32.27
CA LEU A 24 -15.75 5.90 -32.21
C LEU A 24 -14.72 6.50 -31.25
N ILE A 25 -14.58 7.83 -31.21
CA ILE A 25 -13.68 8.52 -30.27
C ILE A 25 -14.12 8.27 -28.82
N VAL A 26 -15.42 8.36 -28.53
CA VAL A 26 -15.96 8.10 -27.18
C VAL A 26 -15.69 6.65 -26.77
N GLN A 27 -15.88 5.70 -27.67
CA GLN A 27 -15.59 4.29 -27.42
C GLN A 27 -14.10 4.05 -27.15
N GLN A 28 -13.20 4.64 -27.95
CA GLN A 28 -11.75 4.53 -27.75
C GLN A 28 -11.31 5.15 -26.42
N LEU A 29 -11.86 6.30 -26.04
CA LEU A 29 -11.57 6.94 -24.76
C LEU A 29 -11.98 6.03 -23.58
N SER A 30 -13.13 5.36 -23.69
CA SER A 30 -13.60 4.42 -22.68
C SER A 30 -12.66 3.22 -22.53
N LEU A 31 -12.22 2.64 -23.65
CA LEU A 31 -11.26 1.52 -23.64
C LEU A 31 -9.91 1.95 -23.06
N SER A 32 -9.39 3.10 -23.49
CA SER A 32 -8.12 3.64 -23.01
C SER A 32 -8.12 3.92 -21.51
N ARG A 33 -9.24 4.40 -20.95
CA ARG A 33 -9.40 4.54 -19.49
C ARG A 33 -9.32 3.19 -18.78
N HIS A 34 -10.02 2.18 -19.29
CA HIS A 34 -10.00 0.85 -18.70
C HIS A 34 -8.62 0.19 -18.75
N GLU A 35 -7.91 0.32 -19.89
CA GLU A 35 -6.54 -0.15 -20.03
C GLU A 35 -5.59 0.57 -19.08
N SER A 36 -5.71 1.90 -18.95
CA SER A 36 -4.89 2.70 -18.04
C SER A 36 -5.09 2.28 -16.57
N GLU A 37 -6.32 2.00 -16.15
CA GLU A 37 -6.61 1.51 -14.79
C GLU A 37 -6.04 0.11 -14.55
N SER A 38 -6.21 -0.79 -15.51
CA SER A 38 -5.65 -2.15 -15.45
C SER A 38 -4.12 -2.12 -15.39
N GLU A 39 -3.49 -1.27 -16.21
CA GLU A 39 -2.04 -1.11 -16.21
C GLU A 39 -1.53 -0.49 -14.91
N HIS A 40 -2.22 0.51 -14.37
CA HIS A 40 -1.88 1.09 -13.06
C HIS A 40 -1.93 0.03 -11.96
N ARG A 41 -3.00 -0.78 -11.89
CA ARG A 41 -3.09 -1.89 -10.94
C ARG A 41 -1.98 -2.92 -11.13
N ARG A 42 -1.64 -3.27 -12.38
CA ARG A 42 -0.54 -4.20 -12.66
C ARG A 42 0.80 -3.64 -12.15
N ARG A 43 1.08 -2.37 -12.43
CA ARG A 43 2.30 -1.70 -11.96
C ARG A 43 2.35 -1.61 -10.44
N GLN A 44 1.24 -1.31 -9.77
CA GLN A 44 1.15 -1.34 -8.32
C GLN A 44 1.45 -2.73 -7.76
N ASN A 45 0.90 -3.78 -8.37
CA ASN A 45 1.14 -5.16 -7.95
C ASN A 45 2.62 -5.53 -8.09
N GLU A 46 3.23 -5.22 -9.23
CA GLU A 46 4.65 -5.44 -9.48
C GLU A 46 5.53 -4.66 -8.50
N MET A 47 5.24 -3.38 -8.26
CA MET A 47 5.95 -2.56 -7.29
C MET A 47 5.82 -3.10 -5.87
N THR A 48 4.62 -3.56 -5.49
CA THR A 48 4.35 -4.16 -4.17
C THR A 48 5.13 -5.45 -3.99
N LEU A 49 5.10 -6.34 -4.99
CA LEU A 49 5.84 -7.61 -4.96
C LEU A 49 7.35 -7.38 -4.89
N ASN A 50 7.87 -6.47 -5.72
CA ASN A 50 9.28 -6.14 -5.73
C ASN A 50 9.73 -5.55 -4.40
N ALA A 51 9.00 -4.54 -3.89
CA ALA A 51 9.30 -3.94 -2.59
C ALA A 51 9.24 -4.98 -1.46
N TYR A 52 8.21 -5.83 -1.46
CA TYR A 52 8.07 -6.90 -0.48
C TYR A 52 9.23 -7.88 -0.55
N ASN A 53 9.59 -8.37 -1.74
CA ASN A 53 10.68 -9.32 -1.92
C ASN A 53 12.03 -8.75 -1.51
N THR A 54 12.30 -7.48 -1.79
CA THR A 54 13.52 -6.79 -1.35
C THR A 54 13.58 -6.70 0.18
N VAL A 55 12.49 -6.29 0.83
CA VAL A 55 12.50 -5.99 2.27
C VAL A 55 12.29 -7.24 3.13
N ARG A 56 11.64 -8.29 2.60
CA ARG A 56 11.32 -9.51 3.36
C ARG A 56 12.56 -10.16 3.99
N GLY A 57 13.69 -10.15 3.28
CA GLY A 57 14.96 -10.68 3.79
C GLY A 57 15.42 -9.92 5.04
N ASP A 58 15.53 -8.61 4.92
CA ASP A 58 15.99 -7.71 5.98
C ASP A 58 15.04 -7.68 7.17
N LEU A 59 13.73 -7.67 6.91
CA LEU A 59 12.70 -7.72 7.95
C LEU A 59 12.79 -9.03 8.74
N ARG A 60 12.90 -10.17 8.04
CA ARG A 60 13.06 -11.48 8.71
C ARG A 60 14.36 -11.57 9.50
N ALA A 61 15.45 -11.05 8.96
CA ALA A 61 16.74 -11.01 9.66
C ALA A 61 16.64 -10.15 10.94
N THR A 62 16.01 -8.98 10.84
CA THR A 62 15.81 -8.08 11.98
C THR A 62 14.91 -8.71 13.04
N ILE A 63 13.78 -9.31 12.65
CA ILE A 63 12.90 -10.04 13.56
C ILE A 63 13.64 -11.19 14.27
N ARG A 64 14.50 -11.93 13.55
CA ARG A 64 15.32 -13.00 14.14
C ARG A 64 16.34 -12.51 15.17
N ARG A 65 16.83 -11.27 15.05
CA ARG A 65 17.75 -10.66 16.03
C ARG A 65 17.01 -10.07 17.23
N VAL A 66 15.88 -9.41 16.97
CA VAL A 66 15.08 -8.71 17.99
C VAL A 66 14.37 -9.69 18.92
N ARG A 67 13.79 -10.77 18.39
CA ARG A 67 12.97 -11.70 19.18
C ARG A 67 13.68 -12.39 20.34
N PRO A 68 14.87 -13.01 20.16
CA PRO A 68 15.54 -13.69 21.26
C PRO A 68 15.94 -12.71 22.36
N LYS A 69 16.39 -11.50 22.00
CA LYS A 69 16.75 -10.44 22.96
C LYS A 69 15.55 -9.99 23.80
N LEU A 70 14.35 -10.04 23.22
CA LEU A 70 13.09 -9.68 23.88
C LEU A 70 12.34 -10.88 24.48
N GLU A 71 12.90 -12.09 24.45
CA GLU A 71 12.25 -13.32 24.93
C GLU A 71 10.86 -13.57 24.32
N LEU A 72 10.65 -13.14 23.07
CA LEU A 72 9.41 -13.34 22.35
C LEU A 72 9.39 -14.74 21.73
N SER A 73 8.55 -15.63 22.27
CA SER A 73 8.40 -17.00 21.78
C SER A 73 7.80 -17.06 20.37
N ASP A 74 6.90 -16.14 20.03
CA ASP A 74 6.17 -16.09 18.76
C ASP A 74 5.68 -14.65 18.42
N MET A 75 4.84 -14.52 17.37
CA MET A 75 4.33 -13.20 16.89
C MET A 75 3.21 -12.65 17.76
N PHE A 76 2.66 -13.49 18.63
CA PHE A 76 1.54 -13.20 19.51
C PHE A 76 2.00 -13.00 20.95
N SER A 77 3.26 -13.31 21.26
CA SER A 77 3.84 -13.07 22.59
C SER A 77 3.61 -11.62 23.00
N PRO A 78 2.99 -11.40 24.17
CA PRO A 78 2.73 -10.06 24.66
C PRO A 78 4.05 -9.35 24.90
N PHE A 79 4.13 -8.10 24.44
CA PHE A 79 5.27 -7.25 24.71
C PHE A 79 5.14 -6.68 26.12
N THR A 80 6.06 -7.06 27.00
CA THR A 80 6.05 -6.68 28.42
C THR A 80 6.76 -5.34 28.63
N GLU A 81 6.52 -4.69 29.78
CA GLU A 81 7.29 -3.51 30.18
C GLU A 81 8.80 -3.80 30.27
N ASP A 82 9.19 -5.02 30.65
CA ASP A 82 10.58 -5.44 30.66
C ASP A 82 11.17 -5.48 29.24
N GLY A 83 10.37 -5.88 28.24
CA GLY A 83 10.74 -5.76 26.84
C GLY A 83 11.03 -4.32 26.44
N LEU A 84 10.21 -3.35 26.89
CA LEU A 84 10.47 -1.93 26.64
C LEU A 84 11.77 -1.47 27.28
N LYS A 85 12.01 -1.80 28.56
CA LYS A 85 13.25 -1.44 29.27
C LYS A 85 14.48 -1.98 28.56
N ARG A 86 14.44 -3.24 28.11
CA ARG A 86 15.54 -3.85 27.34
C ARG A 86 15.83 -3.09 26.05
N ILE A 87 14.80 -2.68 25.30
CA ILE A 87 14.98 -1.82 24.12
C ILE A 87 15.64 -0.50 24.49
N MET A 88 15.24 0.09 25.62
CA MET A 88 15.76 1.38 26.05
C MET A 88 17.22 1.32 26.52
N GLU A 89 17.63 0.19 27.11
CA GLU A 89 18.96 -0.05 27.66
C GLU A 89 19.96 -0.56 26.61
N ASP A 90 19.51 -1.36 25.63
CA ASP A 90 20.34 -1.86 24.51
C ASP A 90 20.16 -0.96 23.27
N SER A 91 21.13 -0.08 23.00
CA SER A 91 21.10 0.82 21.85
C SER A 91 21.04 0.09 20.50
N GLU A 92 21.68 -1.07 20.39
CA GLU A 92 21.70 -1.85 19.16
C GLU A 92 20.32 -2.49 18.90
N LEU A 93 19.68 -3.00 19.96
CA LEU A 93 18.31 -3.49 19.90
C LEU A 93 17.32 -2.38 19.56
N ARG A 94 17.50 -1.18 20.14
CA ARG A 94 16.68 0.00 19.81
C ARG A 94 16.78 0.37 18.34
N ASP A 95 17.99 0.39 17.80
CA ASP A 95 18.21 0.74 16.39
C ASP A 95 17.61 -0.32 15.47
N ASP A 96 17.70 -1.60 15.82
CA ASP A 96 17.08 -2.70 15.08
C ASP A 96 15.54 -2.60 15.08
N VAL A 97 14.92 -2.30 16.23
CA VAL A 97 13.47 -2.09 16.33
C VAL A 97 13.03 -0.85 15.56
N ALA A 98 13.74 0.27 15.72
CA ALA A 98 13.45 1.50 14.99
C ALA A 98 13.58 1.30 13.47
N ARG A 99 14.60 0.57 13.02
CA ARG A 99 14.80 0.24 11.61
C ARG A 99 13.65 -0.63 11.07
N MET A 100 13.25 -1.66 11.82
CA MET A 100 12.12 -2.52 11.47
C MET A 100 10.82 -1.71 11.33
N LEU A 101 10.47 -0.92 12.34
CA LEU A 101 9.25 -0.10 12.31
C LEU A 101 9.33 1.00 11.24
N GLY A 102 10.51 1.56 11.01
CA GLY A 102 10.78 2.51 9.93
C GLY A 102 10.50 1.91 8.55
N PHE A 103 10.86 0.65 8.31
CA PHE A 103 10.53 -0.05 7.06
C PHE A 103 9.02 -0.23 6.90
N LEU A 104 8.33 -0.69 7.95
CA LEU A 104 6.88 -0.88 7.90
C LEU A 104 6.13 0.46 7.67
N ASN A 105 6.63 1.54 8.26
CA ASN A 105 6.10 2.88 8.01
C ASN A 105 6.34 3.36 6.57
N LYS A 106 7.49 3.05 5.96
CA LYS A 106 7.72 3.35 4.52
C LYS A 106 6.74 2.60 3.62
N PHE A 107 6.42 1.34 3.92
CA PHE A 107 5.35 0.62 3.22
C PHE A 107 3.99 1.31 3.37
N ALA A 108 3.67 1.76 4.57
CA ALA A 108 2.44 2.47 4.83
C ALA A 108 2.33 3.79 4.05
N VAL A 109 3.45 4.52 3.90
CA VAL A 109 3.53 5.70 3.04
C VAL A 109 3.29 5.33 1.57
N GLY A 110 3.88 4.24 1.08
CA GLY A 110 3.65 3.78 -0.29
C GLY A 110 2.19 3.39 -0.56
N VAL A 111 1.52 2.76 0.41
CA VAL A 111 0.08 2.47 0.32
C VAL A 111 -0.75 3.75 0.37
N LYS A 112 -0.39 4.71 1.22
CA LYS A 112 -1.09 5.99 1.34
C LYS A 112 -1.12 6.79 0.03
N TYR A 113 -0.04 6.75 -0.73
CA TYR A 113 0.09 7.45 -2.01
C TYR A 113 -0.25 6.58 -3.23
N ASP A 114 -0.96 5.46 -3.02
CA ASP A 114 -1.40 4.58 -4.10
C ASP A 114 -0.23 4.08 -5.00
N VAL A 115 0.95 3.90 -4.39
CA VAL A 115 2.12 3.29 -5.05
C VAL A 115 2.06 1.76 -4.88
N PHE A 116 1.58 1.30 -3.73
CA PHE A 116 1.44 -0.11 -3.40
C PHE A 116 -0.02 -0.53 -3.31
N ASN A 117 -0.32 -1.72 -3.82
CA ASN A 117 -1.64 -2.32 -3.71
C ASN A 117 -1.82 -2.90 -2.29
N ILE A 118 -2.75 -2.32 -1.53
CA ILE A 118 -3.06 -2.73 -0.16
C ILE A 118 -3.67 -4.13 -0.05
N GLU A 119 -4.50 -4.54 -1.03
CA GLU A 119 -5.13 -5.87 -1.04
C GLU A 119 -4.06 -6.94 -1.20
N LEU A 120 -3.14 -6.74 -2.15
CA LEU A 120 -2.01 -7.65 -2.35
C LEU A 120 -1.08 -7.66 -1.14
N LEU A 121 -0.79 -6.49 -0.54
CA LEU A 121 0.00 -6.42 0.69
C LEU A 121 -0.65 -7.19 1.84
N ASN A 122 -1.98 -7.08 1.98
CA ASN A 122 -2.76 -7.83 2.97
C ASN A 122 -2.61 -9.33 2.78
N ASP A 123 -2.69 -9.81 1.52
CA ASP A 123 -2.56 -11.23 1.21
C ASP A 123 -1.15 -11.77 1.44
N LEU A 124 -0.13 -10.96 1.16
CA LEU A 124 1.27 -11.34 1.37
C LEU A 124 1.67 -11.32 2.86
N SER A 125 1.19 -10.34 3.62
CA SER A 125 1.72 -10.07 4.96
C SER A 125 0.84 -9.23 5.88
N GLY A 126 -0.45 -9.05 5.58
CA GLY A 126 -1.35 -8.20 6.37
C GLY A 126 -1.35 -8.55 7.86
N THR A 127 -1.47 -9.84 8.18
CA THR A 127 -1.41 -10.35 9.55
C THR A 127 -0.11 -9.99 10.27
N LEU A 128 1.04 -10.10 9.58
CA LEU A 128 2.35 -9.74 10.15
C LEU A 128 2.42 -8.24 10.46
N PHE A 129 1.91 -7.39 9.56
CA PHE A 129 1.87 -5.94 9.78
C PHE A 129 1.00 -5.58 10.98
N VAL A 130 -0.19 -6.17 11.10
CA VAL A 130 -1.09 -5.92 12.25
C VAL A 130 -0.46 -6.39 13.56
N GLN A 131 0.08 -7.60 13.59
CA GLN A 131 0.69 -8.18 14.78
C GLN A 131 1.93 -7.43 15.24
N THR A 132 2.81 -7.07 14.30
CA THR A 132 4.02 -6.31 14.62
C THR A 132 3.67 -4.95 15.21
N PHE A 133 2.65 -4.27 14.68
CA PHE A 133 2.20 -3.00 15.24
C PHE A 133 1.68 -3.17 16.67
N ASN A 134 0.81 -4.15 16.90
CA ASN A 134 0.26 -4.41 18.23
C ASN A 134 1.36 -4.80 19.23
N GLN A 135 2.31 -5.64 18.81
CA GLN A 135 3.42 -6.09 19.65
C GLN A 135 4.33 -4.92 20.03
N PHE A 136 4.70 -4.05 19.09
CA PHE A 136 5.59 -2.91 19.37
C PHE A 136 4.85 -1.62 19.75
N LYS A 137 3.53 -1.69 19.98
CA LYS A 137 2.72 -0.52 20.36
C LYS A 137 3.27 0.21 21.59
N PRO A 138 3.75 -0.46 22.67
CA PRO A 138 4.34 0.23 23.81
C PRO A 138 5.59 1.05 23.46
N TYR A 139 6.43 0.54 22.55
CA TYR A 139 7.59 1.30 22.05
C TYR A 139 7.18 2.47 21.15
N ILE A 140 6.19 2.26 20.28
CA ILE A 140 5.62 3.31 19.42
C ILE A 140 5.04 4.44 20.29
N ASP A 141 4.29 4.10 21.33
CA ASP A 141 3.70 5.08 22.24
C ASP A 141 4.76 5.79 23.08
N TRP A 142 5.86 5.11 23.42
CA TRP A 142 7.00 5.72 24.08
C TRP A 142 7.66 6.80 23.20
N VAL A 143 7.99 6.50 21.93
CA VAL A 143 8.60 7.51 21.04
C VAL A 143 7.64 8.65 20.68
N ARG A 144 6.33 8.39 20.71
CA ARG A 144 5.31 9.41 20.42
C ARG A 144 5.15 10.46 21.50
N LYS A 145 5.70 10.22 22.70
CA LYS A 145 5.79 11.25 23.74
C LYS A 145 6.56 12.48 23.26
N ASP A 146 7.53 12.29 22.35
CA ASP A 146 8.31 13.37 21.76
C ASP A 146 7.64 13.95 20.49
N SER A 147 7.00 13.10 19.69
CA SER A 147 6.24 13.54 18.51
C SER A 147 5.18 12.51 18.09
N GLU A 148 3.92 12.94 18.08
CA GLU A 148 2.78 12.09 17.69
C GLU A 148 2.86 11.56 16.24
N ILE A 149 3.68 12.19 15.38
CA ILE A 149 3.81 11.84 13.97
C ILE A 149 4.53 10.50 13.76
N PHE A 150 5.34 10.06 14.74
CA PHE A 150 6.08 8.81 14.61
C PHE A 150 5.15 7.62 14.35
N TYR A 151 5.41 6.90 13.25
CA TYR A 151 4.66 5.71 12.84
C TYR A 151 3.15 5.93 12.61
N ALA A 152 2.68 7.17 12.46
CA ALA A 152 1.27 7.47 12.23
C ALA A 152 0.74 6.87 10.92
N ASP A 153 1.55 6.85 9.86
CA ASP A 153 1.15 6.20 8.60
C ASP A 153 1.05 4.68 8.78
N TYR A 154 1.98 4.06 9.55
CA TYR A 154 1.90 2.63 9.87
C TYR A 154 0.61 2.26 10.63
N GLU A 155 0.22 3.05 11.62
CA GLU A 155 -1.05 2.86 12.34
C GLU A 155 -2.26 2.92 11.39
N ARG A 156 -2.33 3.91 10.51
CA ARG A 156 -3.39 4.02 9.50
C ARG A 156 -3.41 2.82 8.55
N LEU A 157 -2.24 2.31 8.16
CA LEU A 157 -2.15 1.10 7.34
C LEU A 157 -2.75 -0.09 8.10
N VAL A 158 -2.39 -0.27 9.37
CA VAL A 158 -2.90 -1.36 10.22
C VAL A 158 -4.42 -1.29 10.35
N ASP A 159 -4.99 -0.10 10.53
CA ASP A 159 -6.45 0.06 10.59
C ASP A 159 -7.12 -0.34 9.29
N LYS A 160 -6.56 0.08 8.14
CA LYS A 160 -7.06 -0.36 6.82
C LYS A 160 -6.96 -1.87 6.63
N LEU A 161 -5.85 -2.49 7.05
CA LEU A 161 -5.65 -3.94 6.96
C LEU A 161 -6.66 -4.70 7.83
N LYS A 162 -6.95 -4.22 9.04
CA LYS A 162 -7.98 -4.81 9.91
C LYS A 162 -9.36 -4.76 9.26
N ILE A 163 -9.74 -3.64 8.65
CA ILE A 163 -11.00 -3.50 7.91
C ILE A 163 -11.07 -4.50 6.75
N LEU A 164 -9.99 -4.63 5.97
CA LEU A 164 -9.92 -5.60 4.86
C LEU A 164 -10.04 -7.05 5.34
N GLN A 165 -9.45 -7.38 6.49
CA GLN A 165 -9.51 -8.72 7.08
C GLN A 165 -10.92 -9.06 7.56
N GLN A 166 -11.62 -8.12 8.21
CA GLN A 166 -13.01 -8.27 8.62
C GLN A 166 -13.96 -8.43 7.42
N GLY A 167 -13.70 -7.72 6.32
CA GLY A 167 -14.47 -7.86 5.09
C GLY A 167 -14.24 -9.17 4.32
N LYS A 168 -13.19 -9.93 4.65
CA LYS A 168 -12.88 -11.24 4.05
C LYS A 168 -13.47 -12.43 4.83
N GLU A 169 -14.09 -12.21 5.99
CA GLU A 169 -14.78 -13.26 6.76
C GLU A 169 -16.20 -13.61 6.23
N LEU A 170 -16.38 -13.62 4.90
CA LEU A 170 -17.62 -14.04 4.21
C LEU A 170 -17.37 -15.22 3.27
#